data_AF-A0A9X0WN22-F1
#
_entry.id   AF-A0A9X0WN22-F1
#
_cell.length_a   1.000
_cell.length_b   1.000
_cell.length_c   1.000
_cell.angle_alpha   90.00
_cell.angle_beta   90.00
_cell.angle_gamma   90.00
#
_symmetry.space_group_name_H-M   'P 1'
#
loop_
_entity.id
_entity.type
_entity.pdbx_description
1 polymer ?
#
loop_
_entity_poly.entity_id
_entity_poly.type
_entity_poly.pdbx_seq_one_letter_code
_entity_poly.pdbx_strand_id
1 'polypeptide(L)'
;MLKSNKLIIFLISLPFLMDIVFYLRNGHPGYSDDSNFVRNHEATVKEEIIAHLAQEKQDIKSVTLLPNTARGEYDNGGDVSGNYHIYFTAYVNHNRERTISVELFFPDASIPPFTLFPPNPYKDKGKKMANWYVERIEESEKASKYE
;
A
#
# COMPACT_ATOMS: atom_id res chain seq x y z
N MET A 1 51.14 -9.18 17.30
CA MET A 1 49.78 -8.92 17.83
C MET A 1 49.03 -8.03 16.85
N LEU A 2 48.23 -8.59 15.96
CA LEU A 2 47.48 -7.81 14.98
C LEU A 2 46.21 -7.27 15.66
N LYS A 3 46.20 -5.98 15.99
CA LYS A 3 45.04 -5.22 16.44
C LYS A 3 44.05 -5.14 15.27
N SER A 4 43.18 -6.14 15.13
CA SER A 4 42.36 -6.29 13.93
C SER A 4 41.14 -5.37 13.98
N ASN A 5 41.31 -4.12 13.53
CA ASN A 5 40.22 -3.14 13.34
C ASN A 5 39.07 -3.70 12.47
N LYS A 6 39.35 -4.71 11.63
CA LYS A 6 38.35 -5.40 10.80
C LYS A 6 37.29 -6.13 11.62
N LEU A 7 37.68 -6.75 12.74
CA LEU A 7 36.73 -7.45 13.64
C LEU A 7 35.79 -6.44 14.32
N ILE A 8 36.33 -5.29 14.70
CA ILE A 8 35.56 -4.20 15.33
C ILE A 8 34.57 -3.60 14.32
N ILE A 9 35.00 -3.33 13.09
CA ILE A 9 34.12 -2.84 12.01
C ILE A 9 33.01 -3.86 11.73
N PHE A 10 33.34 -5.15 11.66
CA PHE A 10 32.36 -6.21 11.46
C PHE A 10 31.31 -6.25 12.58
N LEU A 11 31.74 -6.19 13.85
CA LEU A 11 30.83 -6.18 15.00
C LEU A 11 29.94 -4.93 15.05
N ILE A 12 30.48 -3.76 14.69
CA ILE A 12 29.71 -2.51 14.60
C ILE A 12 28.70 -2.55 13.45
N SER A 13 29.02 -3.24 12.34
CA SER A 13 28.13 -3.36 11.18
C SER A 13 26.97 -4.35 11.39
N LEU A 14 27.09 -5.27 12.36
CA LEU A 14 26.11 -6.32 12.62
C LEU A 14 24.68 -5.80 12.94
N PRO A 15 24.48 -4.77 13.79
CA PRO A 15 23.16 -4.17 14.00
C PRO A 15 22.58 -3.55 12.73
N PHE A 16 23.39 -2.84 11.94
CA PHE A 16 22.94 -2.26 10.67
C PHE A 16 22.54 -3.33 9.65
N LEU A 17 23.26 -4.46 9.61
CA LEU A 17 22.91 -5.59 8.75
C LEU A 17 21.59 -6.22 9.19
N MET A 18 21.34 -6.34 10.50
CA MET A 18 20.06 -6.81 11.02
C MET A 18 18.91 -5.87 10.65
N ASP A 19 19.10 -4.55 10.72
CA ASP A 19 18.10 -3.57 10.30
C ASP A 19 17.79 -3.67 8.80
N ILE A 20 18.82 -3.86 7.95
CA ILE A 20 18.64 -4.08 6.51
C ILE A 20 17.86 -5.37 6.24
N VAL A 21 18.21 -6.47 6.91
CA VAL A 21 17.51 -7.76 6.76
C VAL A 21 16.06 -7.66 7.23
N PHE A 22 15.81 -6.95 8.33
CA PHE A 22 14.46 -6.71 8.85
C PHE A 22 13.64 -5.88 7.86
N TYR A 23 14.22 -4.81 7.32
CA TYR A 23 13.61 -3.95 6.31
C TYR A 23 13.24 -4.72 5.04
N LEU A 24 14.14 -5.57 4.53
CA LEU A 24 13.90 -6.40 3.35
C LEU A 24 12.82 -7.47 3.58
N ARG A 25 12.70 -7.99 4.81
CA ARG A 25 11.79 -9.11 5.11
C ARG A 25 10.39 -8.67 5.51
N ASN A 26 10.27 -7.55 6.23
CA ASN A 26 9.04 -7.14 6.89
C ASN A 26 8.53 -5.77 6.43
N GLY A 27 9.24 -5.09 5.52
CA GLY A 27 8.94 -3.69 5.17
C GLY A 27 9.50 -2.71 6.20
N HIS A 28 9.22 -1.42 6.01
CA HIS A 28 9.75 -0.38 6.89
C HIS A 28 8.99 -0.39 8.23
N PRO A 29 9.69 -0.48 9.38
CA PRO A 29 9.08 -0.67 10.71
C PRO A 29 8.13 0.46 11.16
N GLY A 30 8.08 1.58 10.43
CA GLY A 30 7.14 2.68 10.68
C GLY A 30 5.87 2.69 9.81
N TYR A 31 5.66 1.68 8.95
CA TYR A 31 4.52 1.62 8.02
C TYR A 31 3.56 0.48 8.41
N SER A 32 2.25 0.72 8.24
CA SER A 32 1.24 -0.34 8.35
C SER A 32 1.44 -1.42 7.28
N ASP A 33 0.90 -2.62 7.48
CA ASP A 33 0.93 -3.69 6.48
C ASP A 33 0.33 -3.21 5.13
N ASP A 34 -0.75 -2.43 5.17
CA ASP A 34 -1.37 -1.82 3.98
C ASP A 34 -0.43 -0.85 3.26
N SER A 35 0.24 0.01 4.03
CA SER A 35 1.18 0.95 3.44
C SER A 35 2.43 0.25 2.90
N ASN A 36 2.85 -0.85 3.54
CA ASN A 36 3.89 -1.71 3.02
C ASN A 36 3.45 -2.41 1.72
N PHE A 37 2.20 -2.85 1.62
CA PHE A 37 1.67 -3.45 0.40
C PHE A 37 1.70 -2.46 -0.77
N VAL A 38 1.11 -1.28 -0.59
CA VAL A 38 1.04 -0.23 -1.62
C VAL A 38 2.45 0.19 -2.06
N ARG A 39 3.38 0.35 -1.12
CA ARG A 39 4.78 0.68 -1.43
C ARG A 39 5.50 -0.43 -2.20
N ASN A 40 5.32 -1.68 -1.79
CA ASN A 40 5.97 -2.82 -2.43
C ASN A 40 5.44 -3.07 -3.85
N HIS A 41 4.23 -2.60 -4.17
CA HIS A 41 3.60 -2.68 -5.49
C HIS A 41 3.46 -1.32 -6.19
N GLU A 42 4.26 -0.32 -5.79
CA GLU A 42 4.09 1.07 -6.21
C GLU A 42 4.05 1.25 -7.73
N ALA A 43 4.91 0.54 -8.48
CA ALA A 43 4.95 0.63 -9.93
C ALA A 43 3.64 0.16 -10.57
N THR A 44 3.20 -1.06 -10.23
CA THR A 44 1.96 -1.65 -10.77
C THR A 44 0.73 -0.86 -10.35
N VAL A 45 0.67 -0.39 -9.10
CA VAL A 45 -0.42 0.44 -8.59
C VAL A 45 -0.53 1.75 -9.36
N LYS A 46 0.60 2.44 -9.64
CA LYS A 46 0.60 3.67 -10.44
C LYS A 46 0.13 3.43 -11.86
N GLU A 47 0.58 2.35 -12.50
CA GLU A 47 0.15 1.98 -13.86
C GLU A 47 -1.36 1.76 -13.91
N GLU A 48 -1.92 1.03 -12.95
CA GLU A 48 -3.35 0.75 -12.88
C GLU A 48 -4.19 2.03 -12.67
N ILE A 49 -3.75 2.92 -11.78
CA ILE A 49 -4.40 4.23 -11.57
C ILE A 49 -4.38 5.07 -12.84
N ILE A 50 -3.24 5.15 -13.53
CA ILE A 50 -3.11 5.92 -14.77
C ILE A 50 -4.02 5.32 -15.85
N ALA A 51 -4.07 4.00 -15.98
CA ALA A 51 -4.93 3.32 -16.92
C ALA A 51 -6.42 3.60 -16.64
N HIS A 52 -6.85 3.51 -15.37
CA HIS A 52 -8.21 3.79 -14.95
C HIS A 52 -8.62 5.24 -15.28
N LEU A 53 -7.79 6.22 -14.91
CA LEU A 53 -8.07 7.63 -15.19
C LEU A 53 -8.00 7.99 -16.68
N ALA A 54 -7.15 7.31 -17.45
CA ALA A 54 -7.09 7.46 -18.90
C ALA A 54 -8.39 6.97 -19.58
N GLN A 55 -9.00 5.89 -19.08
CA GLN A 55 -10.32 5.44 -19.53
C GLN A 55 -11.41 6.48 -19.26
N GLU A 56 -11.31 7.20 -18.15
CA GLU A 56 -12.18 8.32 -17.81
C GLU A 56 -11.89 9.61 -18.60
N LYS A 57 -11.01 9.55 -19.62
CA LYS A 57 -10.58 10.68 -20.47
C LYS A 57 -9.90 11.81 -19.70
N GLN A 58 -9.30 11.52 -18.55
CA GLN A 58 -8.49 12.50 -17.83
C GLN A 58 -7.06 12.52 -18.39
N ASP A 59 -6.49 13.71 -18.65
CA ASP A 59 -5.08 13.83 -19.05
C ASP A 59 -4.16 13.64 -17.84
N ILE A 60 -3.60 12.43 -17.70
CA ILE A 60 -2.73 12.02 -16.60
C ILE A 60 -1.37 11.62 -17.15
N LYS A 61 -0.34 12.34 -16.72
CA LYS A 61 1.08 12.09 -17.05
C LYS A 61 1.81 11.35 -15.95
N SER A 62 1.35 11.48 -14.70
CA SER A 62 2.03 10.90 -13.54
C SER A 62 1.12 10.82 -12.33
N VAL A 63 1.41 9.87 -11.44
CA VAL A 63 0.75 9.68 -10.15
C VAL A 63 1.83 9.55 -9.06
N THR A 64 1.61 10.24 -7.95
CA THR A 64 2.48 10.21 -6.77
C THR A 64 1.69 9.70 -5.57
N LEU A 65 1.99 8.50 -5.09
CA LEU A 65 1.33 7.90 -3.93
C LEU A 65 1.76 8.64 -2.66
N LEU A 66 0.82 9.01 -1.80
CA LEU A 66 1.17 9.63 -0.51
C LEU A 66 1.59 8.53 0.49
N PRO A 67 2.73 8.72 1.17
CA PRO A 67 3.16 7.77 2.17
C PRO A 67 2.22 7.80 3.39
N ASN A 68 2.05 6.66 4.05
CA ASN A 68 1.31 6.50 5.32
C ASN A 68 -0.17 6.90 5.27
N THR A 69 -0.78 6.99 4.09
CA THR A 69 -2.23 7.22 3.97
C THR A 69 -3.03 5.93 3.81
N ALA A 70 -2.36 4.80 3.57
CA ALA A 70 -3.03 3.55 3.29
C ALA A 70 -3.72 2.98 4.52
N ARG A 71 -5.01 2.66 4.38
CA ARG A 71 -5.87 2.06 5.40
C ARG A 71 -6.64 0.91 4.80
N GLY A 72 -6.49 -0.26 5.40
CA GLY A 72 -7.23 -1.45 5.04
C GLY A 72 -8.59 -1.50 5.72
N GLU A 73 -9.62 -1.91 4.97
CA GLU A 73 -10.96 -2.18 5.48
C GLU A 73 -11.44 -3.56 5.00
N TYR A 74 -12.25 -4.20 5.84
CA TYR A 74 -12.78 -5.51 5.56
C TYR A 74 -14.30 -5.44 5.35
N ASP A 75 -14.76 -6.01 4.24
CA ASP A 75 -16.17 -6.18 3.93
C ASP A 75 -16.58 -7.66 3.98
N ASN A 76 -17.51 -7.99 4.88
CA ASN A 76 -18.18 -9.28 4.92
C ASN A 76 -19.23 -9.32 3.80
N GLY A 77 -18.81 -9.44 2.55
CA GLY A 77 -19.65 -9.38 1.35
C GLY A 77 -20.70 -10.49 1.17
N GLY A 78 -21.52 -10.76 2.20
CA GLY A 78 -22.73 -11.60 2.17
C GLY A 78 -22.56 -13.00 1.57
N ASP A 79 -22.52 -14.03 2.42
CA ASP A 79 -22.55 -15.47 2.07
C ASP A 79 -21.41 -16.07 1.23
N VAL A 80 -20.58 -15.25 0.56
CA VAL A 80 -19.40 -15.68 -0.21
C VAL A 80 -18.18 -14.90 0.29
N SER A 81 -17.04 -15.60 0.42
CA SER A 81 -15.72 -15.12 0.91
C SER A 81 -15.56 -13.61 1.00
N GLY A 82 -15.32 -13.07 2.20
CA GLY A 82 -15.26 -11.62 2.40
C GLY A 82 -14.14 -10.94 1.60
N ASN A 83 -14.34 -9.66 1.30
CA ASN A 83 -13.48 -8.83 0.48
C ASN A 83 -12.58 -7.93 1.33
N TYR A 84 -11.45 -7.52 0.78
CA TYR A 84 -10.57 -6.55 1.42
C TYR A 84 -10.39 -5.33 0.54
N HIS A 85 -10.28 -4.16 1.18
CA HIS A 85 -10.14 -2.88 0.52
C HIS A 85 -8.92 -2.17 1.10
N ILE A 86 -8.11 -1.52 0.26
CA ILE A 86 -7.07 -0.60 0.73
C ILE A 86 -7.36 0.76 0.14
N TYR A 87 -7.62 1.73 1.02
CA TYR A 87 -7.81 3.13 0.66
C TYR A 87 -6.53 3.91 0.90
N PHE A 88 -6.07 4.68 -0.07
CA PHE A 88 -4.95 5.60 0.11
C PHE A 88 -5.12 6.85 -0.74
N THR A 89 -4.27 7.84 -0.50
CA THR A 89 -4.29 9.12 -1.20
C THR A 89 -3.16 9.19 -2.21
N ALA A 90 -3.38 9.79 -3.36
CA ALA A 90 -2.36 10.10 -4.34
C ALA A 90 -2.52 11.50 -4.93
N TYR A 91 -1.44 12.05 -5.48
CA TYR A 91 -1.47 13.26 -6.30
C TYR A 91 -1.39 12.88 -7.78
N VAL A 92 -2.16 13.59 -8.58
CA VAL A 92 -2.11 13.49 -10.03
C VAL A 92 -1.25 14.60 -10.60
N ASN A 93 -0.41 14.29 -11.60
CA ASN A 93 0.40 15.25 -12.34
C ASN A 93 1.30 16.12 -11.45
N HIS A 94 1.76 15.58 -10.32
CA HIS A 94 2.52 16.31 -9.30
C HIS A 94 1.80 17.56 -8.75
N ASN A 95 0.48 17.65 -8.92
CA ASN A 95 -0.33 18.75 -8.43
C ASN A 95 -0.92 18.41 -7.07
N ARG A 96 -0.42 19.07 -6.02
CA ARG A 96 -0.89 18.86 -4.63
C ARG A 96 -2.32 19.31 -4.39
N GLU A 97 -2.86 20.17 -5.25
CA GLU A 97 -4.28 20.56 -5.19
C GLU A 97 -5.20 19.55 -5.88
N ARG A 98 -4.62 18.63 -6.65
CA ARG A 98 -5.32 17.58 -7.37
C ARG A 98 -5.08 16.24 -6.67
N THR A 99 -5.76 16.10 -5.54
CA THR A 99 -5.66 14.92 -4.68
C THR A 99 -6.75 13.93 -5.07
N ILE A 100 -6.38 12.66 -5.17
CA ILE A 100 -7.31 11.56 -5.41
C ILE A 100 -7.26 10.58 -4.23
N SER A 101 -8.43 10.07 -3.86
CA SER A 101 -8.59 8.88 -3.02
C SER A 101 -8.68 7.67 -3.94
N VAL A 102 -7.88 6.65 -3.69
CA VAL A 102 -7.80 5.43 -4.50
C VAL A 102 -8.21 4.25 -3.63
N GLU A 103 -9.06 3.40 -4.17
CA GLU A 103 -9.47 2.13 -3.61
C GLU A 103 -8.86 0.97 -4.40
N LEU A 104 -8.04 0.16 -3.74
CA LEU A 104 -7.68 -1.17 -4.24
C LEU A 104 -8.64 -2.18 -3.66
N PHE A 105 -9.22 -2.99 -4.54
CA PHE A 105 -10.13 -4.06 -4.16
C PHE A 105 -9.48 -5.42 -4.33
N PHE A 106 -9.66 -6.28 -3.33
CA PHE A 106 -9.15 -7.64 -3.27
C PHE A 106 -10.34 -8.60 -3.15
N PRO A 107 -10.81 -9.17 -4.27
CA PRO A 107 -11.88 -10.16 -4.24
C PRO A 107 -11.39 -11.43 -3.53
N ASP A 108 -12.22 -12.00 -2.65
CA ASP A 108 -11.89 -13.21 -1.89
C ASP A 108 -10.58 -13.09 -1.10
N ALA A 109 -10.62 -12.30 -0.03
CA ALA A 109 -9.58 -12.33 1.00
C ALA A 109 -9.65 -13.62 1.86
N SER A 110 -10.46 -14.60 1.44
CA SER A 110 -10.79 -15.86 2.11
C SER A 110 -11.12 -15.65 3.57
N ILE A 111 -11.97 -14.65 3.79
CA ILE A 111 -12.43 -14.28 5.12
C ILE A 111 -13.75 -15.01 5.37
N PRO A 112 -13.88 -15.75 6.49
CA PRO A 112 -15.15 -16.35 6.84
C PRO A 112 -16.23 -15.28 7.00
N PRO A 113 -17.49 -15.56 6.60
CA PRO A 113 -18.61 -14.62 6.75
C PRO A 113 -18.91 -14.24 8.22
N PHE A 114 -18.34 -14.96 9.19
CA PHE A 114 -18.37 -14.62 10.61
C PHE A 114 -16.98 -14.78 11.22
N THR A 115 -16.42 -13.71 11.77
CA THR A 115 -15.18 -13.74 12.56
C THR A 115 -15.35 -12.87 13.80
N LEU A 116 -14.90 -13.36 14.97
CA LEU A 116 -14.90 -12.57 16.22
C LEU A 116 -13.84 -11.45 16.18
N PHE A 117 -12.81 -11.63 15.35
CA PHE A 117 -11.72 -10.69 15.17
C PHE A 117 -11.55 -10.45 13.67
N PRO A 118 -11.38 -9.18 13.24
CA PRO A 118 -11.05 -8.88 11.86
C PRO A 118 -9.85 -9.72 11.41
N PRO A 119 -9.96 -10.44 10.30
CA PRO A 119 -8.83 -11.19 9.78
C PRO A 119 -7.73 -10.24 9.32
N ASN A 120 -6.50 -10.73 9.34
CA ASN A 120 -5.38 -10.03 8.73
C ASN A 120 -5.06 -10.75 7.41
N PRO A 121 -5.28 -10.11 6.24
CA PRO A 121 -5.06 -10.73 4.93
C PRO A 121 -3.57 -11.00 4.63
N TYR A 122 -2.65 -10.39 5.38
CA TYR A 122 -1.20 -10.55 5.22
C TYR A 122 -0.63 -11.78 5.94
N LYS A 123 -1.42 -12.47 6.79
CA LYS A 123 -0.97 -13.66 7.51
C LYS A 123 -0.67 -14.84 6.57
N ASP A 124 -1.50 -15.04 5.55
CA ASP A 124 -1.31 -16.09 4.54
C ASP A 124 -0.58 -15.50 3.33
N LYS A 125 0.74 -15.57 3.37
CA LYS A 125 1.63 -14.89 2.43
C LYS A 125 1.25 -15.11 0.96
N GLY A 126 1.00 -14.02 0.25
CA GLY A 126 1.15 -13.88 -1.20
C GLY A 126 -0.02 -14.34 -2.06
N LYS A 127 -0.80 -15.36 -1.69
CA LYS A 127 -1.88 -15.86 -2.57
C LYS A 127 -3.13 -14.96 -2.57
N LYS A 128 -3.51 -14.43 -1.41
CA LYS A 128 -4.75 -13.65 -1.24
C LYS A 128 -4.61 -12.21 -1.70
N MET A 129 -3.39 -11.66 -1.61
CA MET A 129 -3.07 -10.30 -2.01
C MET A 129 -2.50 -10.21 -3.44
N ALA A 130 -2.53 -11.32 -4.20
CA ALA A 130 -2.10 -11.35 -5.60
C ALA A 130 -3.19 -10.90 -6.58
N ASN A 131 -4.46 -11.10 -6.22
CA ASN A 131 -5.60 -10.72 -7.05
C ASN A 131 -6.16 -9.41 -6.53
N TRP A 132 -5.86 -8.31 -7.20
CA TRP A 132 -6.37 -6.99 -6.87
C TRP A 132 -6.49 -6.12 -8.10
N TYR A 133 -7.31 -5.08 -8.01
CA TYR A 133 -7.43 -4.05 -9.05
C TYR A 133 -7.88 -2.72 -8.43
N VAL A 134 -7.76 -1.63 -9.20
CA VAL A 134 -8.30 -0.33 -8.81
C VAL A 134 -9.81 -0.32 -9.06
N GLU A 135 -10.60 -0.30 -8.00
CA GLU A 135 -12.07 -0.30 -8.06
C GLU A 135 -12.61 1.12 -8.25
N ARG A 136 -12.08 2.07 -7.46
CA ARG A 136 -12.59 3.43 -7.41
C ARG A 136 -11.49 4.45 -7.27
N ILE A 137 -11.66 5.57 -7.96
CA ILE A 137 -10.90 6.80 -7.74
C ILE A 137 -11.86 7.96 -7.50
N GLU A 138 -11.73 8.64 -6.36
CA GLU A 138 -12.51 9.83 -6.03
C GLU A 138 -11.58 11.05 -6.01
N GLU A 139 -11.86 12.06 -6.81
CA GLU A 139 -11.16 13.33 -6.73
C GLU A 139 -11.66 14.10 -5.51
N SER A 140 -10.74 14.60 -4.67
CA SER A 140 -11.15 15.41 -3.52
C SER A 140 -11.83 16.69 -4.03
N GLU A 141 -13.11 16.90 -3.69
CA GLU A 141 -13.75 18.19 -3.93
C GLU A 141 -12.89 19.27 -3.28
N LYS A 142 -12.39 20.21 -4.09
CA LYS A 142 -11.83 21.44 -3.52
C LYS A 142 -12.92 22.04 -2.65
N ALA A 143 -12.64 22.27 -1.37
CA ALA A 143 -13.42 23.23 -0.61
C ALA A 143 -13.41 24.52 -1.44
N SER A 144 -14.56 24.86 -2.04
CA SER A 144 -14.68 26.08 -2.84
C SER A 144 -14.32 27.22 -1.90
N LYS A 145 -13.17 27.84 -2.15
CA LYS A 145 -12.80 29.07 -1.46
C LYS A 145 -13.76 30.14 -1.96
N TYR A 146 -14.76 30.42 -1.13
CA TYR A 146 -15.51 31.67 -1.04
C TYR A 146 -16.11 32.20 -2.36
N GLU A 147 -17.43 32.07 -2.50
CA GLU A 147 -18.22 33.06 -3.22
C GLU A 147 -18.97 33.93 -2.20
#